data_AF-A0A9P4Y5V4-F1
#
_entry.id   AF-A0A9P4Y5V4-F1
#
_cell.length_a   1.000
_cell.length_b   1.000
_cell.length_c   1.000
_cell.angle_alpha   90.00
_cell.angle_beta   90.00
_cell.angle_gamma   90.00
#
_symmetry.space_group_name_H-M   'P 1'
#
loop_
_entity.id
_entity.type
_entity.pdbx_description
1 polymer ?
#
loop_
_entity_poly.entity_id
_entity_poly.type
_entity_poly.pdbx_seq_one_letter_code
_entity_poly.pdbx_strand_id
1 'polypeptide(L)'
;HIICVDCGNSAGLNGPSPDHRNCPLCGTHLPRPDDVYVTMLNPTEEFKTRALTGLDPDSIMECAGRALKFWSLQMTHDLFVTLLAARLLPTLRDRYAFLQDSVDAEIKDANSKMTSLHSTIASEPWPTHGMSLDQESLQKKYNDLCRAYREKNHKLSQTQELYDKLKRKAMLGHIQDAASDAVDTSL
;
A
#
# COMPACT_ATOMS: atom_id res chain seq x y z
N HIS A 1 8.50 -30.14 -35.03
CA HIS A 1 7.51 -29.05 -35.10
C HIS A 1 7.68 -28.30 -36.41
N ILE A 2 6.60 -27.84 -37.04
CA ILE A 2 6.70 -26.93 -38.20
C ILE A 2 6.81 -25.50 -37.68
N ILE A 3 7.78 -24.77 -38.23
CA ILE A 3 8.10 -23.40 -37.85
C ILE A 3 8.27 -22.63 -39.17
N CYS A 4 7.76 -21.39 -39.26
CA CYS A 4 8.03 -20.59 -40.44
C CYS A 4 9.53 -20.31 -40.57
N VAL A 5 9.99 -20.06 -41.79
CA VAL A 5 11.42 -19.86 -42.08
C VAL A 5 12.01 -18.72 -41.24
N ASP A 6 11.27 -17.62 -41.07
CA ASP A 6 11.73 -16.46 -40.30
C ASP A 6 11.91 -16.78 -38.81
N CYS A 7 10.96 -17.50 -38.21
CA CYS A 7 11.09 -17.96 -36.83
C CYS A 7 12.19 -19.00 -36.67
N GLY A 8 12.39 -19.89 -37.66
CA GLY A 8 13.49 -20.85 -37.67
C GLY A 8 14.86 -20.19 -37.75
N ASN A 9 14.99 -19.15 -38.58
CA ASN A 9 16.18 -18.31 -38.68
C ASN A 9 16.45 -17.56 -37.37
N SER A 10 15.43 -16.94 -36.80
CA SER A 10 15.52 -16.20 -35.54
C SER A 10 15.91 -17.11 -34.37
N ALA A 11 15.47 -18.36 -34.39
CA ALA A 11 15.81 -19.39 -33.42
C ALA A 11 17.18 -20.07 -33.68
N GLY A 12 17.91 -19.65 -34.72
CA GLY A 12 19.24 -20.22 -35.04
C GLY A 12 19.21 -21.65 -35.59
N LEU A 13 18.05 -22.14 -36.04
CA LEU A 13 17.91 -23.53 -36.52
C LEU A 13 18.60 -23.78 -37.87
N ASN A 14 18.76 -22.72 -38.68
CA ASN A 14 19.44 -22.75 -39.97
C ASN A 14 20.92 -22.33 -39.89
N GLY A 15 21.48 -22.21 -38.68
CA GLY A 15 22.88 -21.85 -38.46
C GLY A 15 23.86 -22.99 -38.80
N PRO A 16 25.16 -22.66 -39.02
CA PRO A 16 26.16 -23.63 -39.48
C PRO A 16 26.59 -24.67 -38.44
N SER A 17 26.24 -24.48 -37.15
CA SER A 17 26.65 -25.37 -36.04
C SER A 17 25.44 -26.17 -35.53
N PRO A 18 25.28 -27.44 -35.90
CA PRO A 18 24.15 -28.27 -35.44
C PRO A 18 24.17 -28.52 -33.92
N ASP A 19 25.33 -28.44 -33.28
CA ASP A 19 25.52 -28.74 -31.84
C ASP A 19 24.77 -27.81 -30.87
N HIS A 20 24.29 -26.65 -31.34
CA HIS A 20 23.61 -25.66 -30.51
C HIS A 20 22.12 -25.46 -30.87
N ARG A 21 21.55 -26.32 -31.71
CA ARG A 21 20.16 -26.18 -32.13
C ARG A 21 19.21 -26.77 -31.10
N ASN A 22 18.36 -25.92 -30.54
CA ASN A 22 17.26 -26.33 -29.67
C ASN A 22 15.93 -25.95 -30.30
N CYS A 23 14.95 -26.85 -30.24
CA CYS A 23 13.61 -26.54 -30.72
C CYS A 23 12.99 -25.41 -29.86
N PRO A 24 12.54 -24.30 -30.44
CA PRO A 24 11.99 -23.18 -29.67
C PRO A 24 10.61 -23.48 -29.06
N LEU A 25 9.93 -24.55 -29.49
CA LEU A 25 8.63 -24.94 -28.94
C LEU A 25 8.72 -25.90 -27.75
N CYS A 26 9.68 -26.83 -27.76
CA CYS A 26 9.76 -27.89 -26.76
C CYS A 26 11.13 -28.03 -26.07
N GLY A 27 12.11 -27.23 -26.48
CA GLY A 27 13.46 -27.24 -25.91
C GLY A 27 14.32 -28.46 -26.27
N THR A 28 13.82 -29.38 -27.09
CA THR A 28 14.57 -30.58 -27.51
C THR A 28 15.82 -30.19 -28.29
N HIS A 29 16.97 -30.76 -27.91
CA HIS A 29 18.25 -30.61 -28.61
C HIS A 29 18.24 -31.39 -29.94
N LEU A 30 18.76 -30.78 -31.01
CA LEU A 30 18.67 -31.24 -32.40
C LEU A 30 20.07 -31.42 -33.03
N PRO A 31 20.86 -32.41 -32.57
CA PRO A 31 22.27 -32.57 -32.93
C PRO A 31 22.51 -33.06 -34.36
N ARG A 32 21.55 -33.73 -35.00
CA ARG A 32 21.75 -34.38 -36.30
C ARG A 32 21.40 -33.42 -37.44
N PRO A 33 22.14 -33.42 -38.57
CA PRO A 33 21.81 -32.59 -39.73
C PRO A 33 20.34 -32.68 -40.15
N ASP A 34 19.77 -33.89 -40.14
CA ASP A 34 18.40 -34.19 -40.55
C ASP A 34 17.31 -33.81 -39.52
N ASP A 35 17.69 -33.36 -38.32
CA ASP A 35 16.74 -32.95 -37.28
C ASP A 35 16.03 -31.62 -37.63
N VAL A 36 16.62 -30.85 -38.55
CA VAL A 36 16.03 -29.62 -39.09
C VAL A 36 16.06 -29.71 -40.61
N TYR A 37 14.89 -29.63 -41.22
CA TYR A 37 14.76 -29.64 -42.68
C TYR A 37 13.83 -28.52 -43.13
N VAL A 38 14.30 -27.73 -44.09
CA VAL A 38 13.47 -26.72 -44.76
C VAL A 38 12.71 -27.41 -45.89
N THR A 39 11.40 -27.57 -45.71
CA THR A 39 10.54 -28.22 -46.70
C THR A 39 9.62 -27.21 -47.38
N MET A 40 9.29 -27.49 -48.64
CA MET A 40 8.24 -26.77 -49.36
C MET A 40 6.88 -27.34 -48.95
N LEU A 41 6.08 -26.54 -48.26
CA LEU A 41 4.75 -26.96 -47.78
C LEU A 41 3.73 -27.18 -48.90
N ASN A 42 3.98 -26.63 -50.09
CA ASN A 42 3.13 -26.80 -51.26
C ASN A 42 3.96 -27.29 -52.47
N PRO A 43 4.35 -28.58 -52.51
CA PRO A 43 5.11 -29.14 -53.63
C PRO A 43 4.24 -29.30 -54.87
N THR A 44 4.86 -29.27 -56.06
CA THR A 44 4.17 -29.51 -57.34
C THR A 44 3.72 -30.97 -57.47
N GLU A 45 2.69 -31.24 -58.29
CA GLU A 45 2.23 -32.60 -58.56
C GLU A 45 3.33 -33.50 -59.15
N GLU A 46 4.21 -32.93 -59.98
CA GLU A 46 5.37 -33.64 -60.53
C GLU A 46 6.37 -34.04 -59.45
N PHE A 47 6.58 -33.19 -58.44
CA PHE A 47 7.44 -33.52 -57.30
C PHE A 47 6.81 -34.62 -56.45
N LYS A 48 5.51 -34.52 -56.15
CA LYS A 48 4.77 -35.56 -55.42
C LYS A 48 4.87 -36.91 -56.15
N THR A 49 4.68 -36.89 -57.46
CA THR A 49 4.82 -38.09 -58.31
C THR A 49 6.23 -38.66 -58.20
N ARG A 50 7.27 -37.85 -58.39
CA ARG A 50 8.67 -38.28 -58.28
C ARG A 50 9.04 -38.82 -56.90
N ALA A 51 8.50 -38.22 -55.84
CA ALA A 51 8.75 -38.63 -54.47
C ALA A 51 8.12 -39.99 -54.13
N LEU A 52 7.03 -40.36 -54.80
CA LEU A 52 6.29 -41.60 -54.53
C LEU A 52 6.62 -42.72 -55.52
N THR A 53 7.05 -42.39 -56.75
CA THR A 53 7.38 -43.38 -57.77
C THR A 53 8.56 -44.25 -57.36
N GLY A 54 8.38 -45.57 -57.42
CA GLY A 54 9.42 -46.57 -57.07
C GLY A 54 9.36 -47.06 -55.63
N LEU A 55 8.50 -46.48 -54.79
CA LEU A 55 8.19 -47.02 -53.46
C LEU A 55 7.13 -48.13 -53.55
N ASP A 56 7.21 -49.09 -52.64
CA ASP A 56 6.18 -50.11 -52.48
C ASP A 56 4.93 -49.54 -51.79
N PRO A 57 3.75 -50.17 -51.97
CA PRO A 57 2.51 -49.69 -51.38
C PRO A 57 2.54 -49.56 -49.85
N ASP A 58 3.26 -50.44 -49.13
CA ASP A 58 3.29 -50.42 -47.67
C ASP A 58 4.05 -49.19 -47.17
N SER A 59 5.21 -48.91 -47.76
CA SER A 59 5.99 -47.69 -47.48
C SER A 59 5.20 -46.41 -47.76
N ILE A 60 4.44 -46.36 -48.86
CA ILE A 60 3.58 -45.21 -49.20
C ILE A 60 2.50 -45.00 -48.14
N MET A 61 1.81 -46.08 -47.75
CA MET A 61 0.76 -46.02 -46.75
C MET A 61 1.29 -45.65 -45.36
N GLU A 62 2.48 -46.13 -44.99
CA GLU A 62 3.14 -45.73 -43.75
C GLU A 62 3.45 -44.23 -43.72
N CYS A 63 4.02 -43.70 -44.81
CA CYS A 63 4.30 -42.27 -44.95
C CYS A 63 3.02 -41.43 -44.85
N ALA A 64 1.96 -41.83 -45.55
CA ALA A 64 0.66 -41.16 -45.49
C ALA A 64 0.07 -41.19 -44.07
N GLY A 65 0.14 -42.33 -43.38
CA GLY A 65 -0.36 -42.46 -42.00
C GLY A 65 0.37 -41.54 -41.01
N ARG A 66 1.71 -41.46 -41.10
CA ARG A 66 2.52 -40.53 -40.29
C ARG A 66 2.17 -39.08 -40.58
N ALA A 67 2.02 -38.72 -41.86
CA ALA A 67 1.64 -37.37 -42.28
C ALA A 67 0.24 -36.97 -41.79
N LEU A 68 -0.75 -37.86 -41.91
CA LEU A 68 -2.11 -37.62 -41.45
C LEU A 68 -2.19 -37.48 -39.93
N LYS A 69 -1.45 -38.31 -39.17
CA LYS A 69 -1.37 -38.18 -37.71
C LYS A 69 -0.81 -36.81 -37.32
N PHE A 70 0.27 -36.39 -37.97
CA PHE A 70 0.84 -35.07 -37.75
C PHE A 70 -0.16 -33.94 -38.08
N TRP A 71 -0.82 -34.02 -39.24
CA TRP A 71 -1.81 -33.04 -39.67
C TRP A 71 -3.01 -32.95 -38.71
N SER A 72 -3.51 -34.09 -38.22
CA SER A 72 -4.61 -34.15 -37.25
C SER A 72 -4.22 -33.50 -35.91
N LEU A 73 -3.00 -33.74 -35.43
CA LEU A 73 -2.47 -33.06 -34.24
C LEU A 73 -2.40 -31.55 -34.48
N GLN A 74 -1.87 -31.12 -35.63
CA GLN A 74 -1.77 -29.70 -35.96
C GLN A 74 -3.16 -29.02 -36.00
N MET A 75 -4.15 -29.63 -36.66
CA MET A 75 -5.52 -29.11 -36.68
C MET A 75 -6.14 -29.00 -35.28
N THR A 76 -5.88 -29.99 -34.42
CA THR A 76 -6.38 -29.96 -33.03
C THR A 76 -5.74 -28.82 -32.23
N HIS A 77 -4.44 -28.61 -32.41
CA HIS A 77 -3.73 -27.49 -31.79
C HIS A 77 -4.23 -26.13 -32.30
N ASP A 78 -4.39 -25.96 -33.61
CA ASP A 78 -4.86 -24.71 -34.21
C ASP A 78 -6.28 -24.38 -33.76
N LEU A 79 -7.15 -25.39 -33.68
CA LEU A 79 -8.50 -25.24 -33.13
C LEU A 79 -8.46 -24.84 -31.65
N PHE A 80 -7.62 -25.48 -30.84
CA PHE A 80 -7.48 -25.15 -29.42
C PHE A 80 -7.02 -23.71 -29.21
N VAL A 81 -5.97 -23.28 -29.93
CA VAL A 81 -5.43 -21.91 -29.83
C VAL A 81 -6.49 -20.89 -30.25
N THR A 82 -7.22 -21.17 -31.33
CA THR A 82 -8.30 -20.28 -31.80
C THR A 82 -9.43 -20.20 -30.76
N LEU A 83 -9.86 -21.31 -30.18
CA LEU A 83 -10.90 -21.34 -29.15
C LEU A 83 -10.44 -20.62 -27.86
N LEU A 84 -9.18 -20.83 -27.45
CA LEU A 84 -8.58 -20.17 -26.30
C LEU A 84 -8.58 -18.65 -26.50
N ALA A 85 -8.12 -18.20 -27.68
CA ALA A 85 -8.06 -16.78 -28.02
C ALA A 85 -9.44 -16.14 -28.16
N ALA A 86 -10.40 -16.83 -28.77
CA ALA A 86 -11.73 -16.30 -29.02
C ALA A 86 -12.62 -16.28 -27.77
N ARG A 87 -12.44 -17.23 -26.84
CA ARG A 87 -13.38 -17.43 -25.73
C ARG A 87 -12.77 -17.22 -24.35
N LEU A 88 -11.61 -17.80 -24.08
CA LEU A 88 -11.03 -17.76 -22.73
C LEU A 88 -10.38 -16.39 -22.45
N LEU A 89 -9.57 -15.88 -23.38
CA LEU A 89 -8.85 -14.62 -23.18
C LEU A 89 -9.77 -13.40 -22.96
N PRO A 90 -10.86 -13.20 -23.71
CA PRO A 90 -11.78 -12.08 -23.47
C PRO A 90 -12.48 -12.24 -22.13
N THR A 91 -12.97 -13.44 -21.81
CA THR A 91 -13.64 -13.71 -20.52
C THR A 91 -12.73 -13.38 -19.33
N LEU A 92 -11.47 -13.80 -19.38
CA LEU A 92 -10.50 -13.49 -18.32
C LEU A 92 -10.23 -11.99 -18.21
N ARG A 93 -10.13 -11.29 -19.35
CA ARG A 93 -9.94 -9.85 -19.39
C ARG A 93 -11.11 -9.09 -18.80
N ASP A 94 -12.33 -9.50 -19.13
CA ASP A 94 -13.55 -8.88 -18.61
C ASP A 94 -13.67 -9.08 -17.10
N ARG A 95 -13.34 -10.28 -16.60
CA ARG A 95 -13.29 -10.56 -15.16
C ARG A 95 -12.24 -9.72 -14.43
N TYR A 96 -11.07 -9.55 -15.03
CA TYR A 96 -10.02 -8.70 -14.49
C TYR A 96 -10.46 -7.24 -14.43
N ALA A 97 -11.05 -6.71 -15.51
CA ALA A 97 -11.58 -5.36 -15.54
C ALA A 97 -12.68 -5.13 -14.49
N PHE A 98 -13.61 -6.08 -14.35
CA PHE A 98 -14.64 -6.02 -13.33
C PHE A 98 -14.07 -5.99 -11.91
N LEU A 99 -13.07 -6.84 -11.62
CA LEU A 99 -12.39 -6.86 -10.32
C LEU A 99 -11.68 -5.54 -10.04
N GLN A 100 -11.01 -4.98 -11.04
CA GLN A 100 -10.35 -3.67 -10.95
C GLN A 100 -11.35 -2.57 -10.59
N ASP A 101 -12.46 -2.49 -11.32
CA ASP A 101 -13.53 -1.52 -11.08
C ASP A 101 -14.14 -1.67 -9.68
N SER A 102 -14.32 -2.91 -9.22
CA SER A 102 -14.84 -3.21 -7.88
C SER A 102 -13.91 -2.71 -6.77
N VAL A 103 -12.60 -2.92 -6.93
CA VAL A 103 -11.60 -2.45 -5.97
C VAL A 103 -11.54 -0.92 -5.96
N ASP A 104 -11.55 -0.28 -7.13
CA ASP A 104 -11.54 1.18 -7.24
C ASP A 104 -12.81 1.81 -6.63
N ALA A 105 -13.96 1.15 -6.78
CA ALA A 105 -15.20 1.55 -6.13
C ALA A 105 -15.13 1.46 -4.59
N GLU A 106 -14.55 0.38 -4.06
CA GLU A 106 -14.37 0.19 -2.62
C GLU A 106 -13.38 1.21 -2.02
N ILE A 107 -12.28 1.48 -2.72
CA ILE A 107 -11.33 2.54 -2.34
C ILE A 107 -12.03 3.90 -2.30
N LYS A 108 -12.84 4.21 -3.31
CA LYS A 108 -13.59 5.47 -3.37
C LYS A 108 -14.60 5.58 -2.23
N ASP A 109 -15.33 4.51 -1.93
CA ASP A 109 -16.26 4.44 -0.81
C ASP A 109 -15.53 4.66 0.53
N ALA A 110 -14.44 3.94 0.77
CA ALA A 110 -13.61 4.08 1.97
C ALA A 110 -13.07 5.51 2.13
N ASN A 111 -12.57 6.12 1.04
CA ASN A 111 -12.10 7.50 1.04
C ASN A 111 -13.23 8.51 1.32
N SER A 112 -14.43 8.26 0.80
CA SER A 112 -15.59 9.10 1.08
C SER A 112 -15.98 9.04 2.57
N LYS A 113 -15.98 7.84 3.16
CA LYS A 113 -16.22 7.63 4.59
C LYS A 113 -15.15 8.31 5.44
N MET A 114 -13.87 8.13 5.09
CA MET A 114 -12.75 8.80 5.74
C MET A 114 -12.90 10.32 5.73
N THR A 115 -13.25 10.89 4.56
CA THR A 115 -13.49 12.33 4.41
C THR A 115 -14.68 12.80 5.26
N SER A 116 -15.77 12.02 5.29
CA SER A 116 -16.94 12.35 6.13
C SER A 116 -16.59 12.32 7.62
N LEU A 117 -15.86 11.30 8.09
CA LEU A 117 -15.42 11.18 9.47
C LEU A 117 -14.47 12.32 9.86
N HIS A 118 -13.50 12.66 8.99
CA HIS A 118 -12.65 13.83 9.21
C HIS A 118 -13.45 15.12 9.29
N SER A 119 -14.46 15.29 8.44
CA SER A 119 -15.34 16.46 8.47
C SER A 119 -16.15 16.51 9.76
N THR A 120 -16.69 15.38 10.23
CA THR A 120 -17.39 15.28 11.51
C THR A 120 -16.46 15.63 12.67
N ILE A 121 -15.26 15.03 12.73
CA ILE A 121 -14.25 15.33 13.75
C ILE A 121 -13.83 16.81 13.72
N ALA A 122 -13.70 17.41 12.54
CA ALA A 122 -13.36 18.83 12.40
C ALA A 122 -14.52 19.76 12.77
N SER A 123 -15.77 19.33 12.55
CA SER A 123 -16.97 20.11 12.88
C SER A 123 -17.37 20.00 14.35
N GLU A 124 -16.98 18.92 15.04
CA GLU A 124 -17.11 18.85 16.48
C GLU A 124 -16.13 19.84 17.12
N PRO A 125 -16.58 20.73 18.02
CA PRO A 125 -15.70 21.57 18.82
C PRO A 125 -14.76 20.65 19.60
N TRP A 126 -13.54 20.51 19.07
CA TRP A 126 -12.49 19.62 19.53
C TRP A 126 -12.49 19.48 21.07
N PRO A 127 -12.51 18.27 21.64
CA PRO A 127 -12.50 18.07 23.10
C PRO A 127 -11.39 18.87 23.78
N THR A 128 -10.26 19.04 23.09
CA THR A 128 -9.12 19.79 23.62
C THR A 128 -9.31 21.31 23.54
N HIS A 129 -10.19 21.85 22.69
CA HIS A 129 -10.48 23.30 22.67
C HIS A 129 -11.43 23.68 23.81
N GLY A 130 -12.47 22.87 24.06
CA GLY A 130 -13.33 23.04 25.24
C GLY A 130 -12.57 22.85 26.56
N MET A 131 -11.74 21.81 26.66
CA MET A 131 -10.87 21.59 27.82
C MET A 131 -9.81 22.69 27.97
N SER A 132 -9.28 23.25 26.87
CA SER A 132 -8.32 24.38 26.91
C SER A 132 -8.97 25.65 27.45
N LEU A 133 -10.20 25.97 27.02
CA LEU A 133 -10.94 27.14 27.52
C LEU A 133 -11.27 26.99 29.01
N ASP A 134 -11.68 25.80 29.44
CA ASP A 134 -11.93 25.53 30.86
C ASP A 134 -10.65 25.62 31.68
N GLN A 135 -9.53 25.07 31.18
CA GLN A 135 -8.23 25.16 31.82
C GLN A 135 -7.74 26.62 31.94
N GLU A 136 -7.89 27.43 30.88
CA GLU A 136 -7.56 28.86 30.92
C GLU A 136 -8.44 29.62 31.93
N SER A 137 -9.74 29.32 31.96
CA SER A 137 -10.67 29.93 32.92
C SER A 137 -10.30 29.60 34.36
N LEU A 138 -9.87 28.36 34.61
CA LEU A 138 -9.46 27.88 35.92
C LEU A 138 -8.12 28.49 36.33
N GLN A 139 -7.16 28.59 35.41
CA GLN A 139 -5.87 29.26 35.61
C GLN A 139 -6.07 30.75 35.97
N LYS A 140 -6.99 31.44 35.29
CA LYS A 140 -7.32 32.84 35.58
C LYS A 140 -7.91 33.00 36.98
N LYS A 141 -8.88 32.16 37.35
CA LYS A 141 -9.47 32.14 38.71
C LYS A 141 -8.41 31.87 39.79
N TYR A 142 -7.49 30.93 39.53
CA TYR A 142 -6.39 30.64 40.44
C TYR A 142 -5.48 31.86 40.65
N ASN A 143 -5.07 32.51 39.55
CA ASN A 143 -4.22 33.70 39.62
C ASN A 143 -4.89 34.87 40.36
N ASP A 144 -6.18 35.08 40.11
CA ASP A 144 -6.98 36.11 40.81
C ASP A 144 -7.07 35.82 42.31
N LEU A 145 -7.25 34.56 42.69
CA LEU A 145 -7.27 34.11 44.09
C LEU A 145 -5.90 34.31 44.75
N CYS A 146 -4.80 33.95 44.08
CA CYS A 146 -3.44 34.21 44.57
C CYS A 146 -3.18 35.71 44.80
N ARG A 147 -3.63 36.58 43.89
CA ARG A 147 -3.51 38.03 44.05
C ARG A 147 -4.31 38.54 45.26
N ALA A 148 -5.58 38.13 45.37
CA ALA A 148 -6.42 38.50 46.50
C ALA A 148 -5.84 38.01 47.84
N TYR A 149 -5.27 36.79 47.86
CA TYR A 149 -4.62 36.25 49.04
C TYR A 149 -3.37 37.05 49.43
N ARG A 150 -2.52 37.42 48.47
CA ARG A 150 -1.35 38.28 48.72
C ARG A 150 -1.75 39.64 49.29
N GLU A 151 -2.80 40.25 48.73
CA GLU A 151 -3.29 41.54 49.20
C GLU A 151 -3.88 41.45 50.62
N LYS A 152 -4.61 40.36 50.92
CA LYS A 152 -5.10 40.10 52.28
C LYS A 152 -3.96 39.88 53.26
N ASN A 153 -2.92 39.14 52.88
CA ASN A 153 -1.75 38.91 53.72
C ASN A 153 -1.00 40.23 54.01
N HIS A 154 -0.85 41.08 52.98
CA HIS A 154 -0.27 42.42 53.15
C HIS A 154 -1.09 43.29 54.12
N LYS A 155 -2.42 43.36 53.95
CA LYS A 155 -3.31 44.10 54.87
C LYS A 155 -3.27 43.53 56.30
N LEU A 156 -3.17 42.21 56.43
CA LEU A 156 -3.03 41.54 57.73
C LEU A 156 -1.71 41.94 58.41
N SER A 157 -0.60 41.93 57.68
CA SER A 157 0.71 42.37 58.19
C SER A 157 0.68 43.82 58.66
N GLN A 158 0.10 44.72 57.87
CA GLN A 158 -0.07 46.13 58.26
C GLN A 158 -0.90 46.29 59.54
N THR A 159 -1.98 45.51 59.65
CA THR A 159 -2.85 45.54 60.84
C THR A 159 -2.12 44.97 62.06
N GLN A 160 -1.35 43.90 61.89
CA GLN A 160 -0.53 43.31 62.95
C GLN A 160 0.53 44.30 63.46
N GLU A 161 1.22 45.00 62.56
CA GLU A 161 2.18 46.04 62.95
C GLU A 161 1.53 47.18 63.74
N LEU A 162 0.35 47.64 63.32
CA LEU A 162 -0.42 48.66 64.05
C LEU A 162 -0.86 48.15 65.42
N TYR A 163 -1.35 46.91 65.50
CA TYR A 163 -1.71 46.26 66.75
C TYR A 163 -0.51 46.14 67.69
N ASP A 164 0.66 45.72 67.21
CA ASP A 164 1.88 45.58 68.01
C ASP A 164 2.41 46.95 68.49
N LYS A 165 2.24 48.01 67.70
CA LYS A 165 2.53 49.40 68.12
C LYS A 165 1.59 49.84 69.25
N LEU A 166 0.28 49.62 69.10
CA LEU A 166 -0.71 49.93 70.13
C LEU A 166 -0.47 49.15 71.42
N LYS A 167 -0.20 47.85 71.32
CA LYS A 167 0.11 46.97 72.45
C LYS A 167 1.37 47.45 73.20
N ARG A 168 2.44 47.79 72.48
CA ARG A 168 3.66 48.37 73.09
C ARG A 168 3.36 49.69 73.80
N LYS A 169 2.56 50.58 73.20
CA LYS A 169 2.17 51.85 73.82
C LYS A 169 1.34 51.65 75.09
N ALA A 170 0.39 50.72 75.09
CA ALA A 170 -0.40 50.38 76.28
C ALA A 170 0.46 49.78 77.40
N MET A 171 1.39 48.88 77.05
CA MET A 171 2.31 48.28 78.01
C MET A 171 3.28 49.32 78.62
N LEU A 172 3.78 50.26 77.81
CA LEU A 172 4.56 51.40 78.29
C LEU A 172 3.74 52.31 79.21
N GLY A 173 2.47 52.56 78.88
CA GLY A 173 1.54 53.29 79.74
C GLY A 173 1.40 52.64 81.12
N HIS A 174 1.15 51.33 81.17
CA HIS A 174 1.10 50.59 82.44
C HIS A 174 2.41 50.61 83.24
N ILE A 175 3.57 50.58 82.56
CA ILE A 175 4.86 50.71 83.24
C ILE A 175 5.07 52.12 83.79
N GLN A 176 4.60 53.15 83.06
CA GLN A 176 4.67 54.55 83.49
C GLN A 176 3.72 54.83 84.67
N ASP A 177 2.51 54.27 84.63
CA ASP A 177 1.53 54.35 85.72
C ASP A 177 2.05 53.61 86.96
N ALA A 178 2.60 52.40 86.79
CA ALA A 178 3.22 51.64 87.88
C ALA A 178 4.50 52.30 88.45
N ALA A 179 5.27 53.01 87.61
CA ALA A 179 6.43 53.78 88.06
C ALA A 179 6.03 55.07 88.77
N SER A 180 4.94 55.73 88.36
CA SER A 180 4.36 56.87 89.07
C SER A 180 3.86 56.46 90.44
N ASP A 181 3.11 55.36 90.53
CA ASP A 181 2.64 54.82 91.81
C ASP A 181 3.82 54.42 92.72
N ALA A 182 4.91 53.85 92.18
CA ALA A 182 6.09 53.51 92.96
C ALA A 182 6.84 54.75 93.51
N VAL A 183 6.80 55.88 92.79
CA VAL A 183 7.36 57.16 93.25
C VAL A 183 6.48 57.80 94.32
N ASP A 184 5.15 57.72 94.18
CA ASP A 184 4.19 58.21 95.18
C ASP A 184 4.15 57.36 96.46
N THR A 185 4.60 56.10 96.41
CA THR A 185 4.73 55.22 97.59
C THR A 185 6.12 55.35 98.27
N SER A 186 7.05 56.11 97.70
CA SER A 186 8.43 56.30 98.19
C SER A 186 8.68 57.68 98.83
N LEU A 187 7.62 58.46 99.06
CA LEU A 187 7.59 59.75 99.77
C LEU A 187 6.83 59.62 101.10
#